data_AF-A0A3B9LA57-F1
#
_entry.id   AF-A0A3B9LA57-F1
#
_cell.length_a   1.000
_cell.length_b   1.000
_cell.length_c   1.000
_cell.angle_alpha   90.00
_cell.angle_beta   90.00
_cell.angle_gamma   90.00
#
_symmetry.space_group_name_H-M   'P 1'
#
loop_
_entity.id
_entity.type
_entity.pdbx_description
1 polymer ?
#
loop_
_entity_poly.entity_id
_entity_poly.type
_entity_poly.pdbx_seq_one_letter_code
_entity_poly.pdbx_strand_id
1 'polypeptide(L)'
;NAMGGREVGGMANLLSGHRDLANPKHRAEIAKLWGVDDVPFSAGKTAVEMFDAVKTGEIKAIWIACTNPAQSMPDLNNVIEALSAAELVVLQDAFNNTDSNQYADVFFPATTWGEKEGTVTNSERRITRVQGAAPKPGEARHDWETVVDFAQRLEKKLGKTKQRLNYTSLFNYPSAESIFNEHRETTRGRDLDITGLSYQILEQQGPQQWPLKAGETTGQARLYTDGIFQKPNGKAQFYNAVYQGTADKTDARHPLHLLTGRLRDQWHGMSRTGTIAQLYNHVEEPVVSMNQDDMTRRQLKTGDIVKLSNKRGSLNIRVQQSDEVKPAETFIPMHWGSQFMSGLGVNALMPPTFDKLSKQPELKHTAVKVEKLDLPWQMTVMRTCNDLSLIAEIRKLLKHYDYATCSLYGREDGMVVLRASHQTAPSTEVIAQLDQLLGMVEGAPMLNYDDLKRGISKRILIENGQVTGVRLIGETLAADWLKQVMQQGQFTDELRRWALAPLSTPPTGQKSRGKIVCNCFDISENEIIETCQAGADLQTLQAKLKCGTNCGSCIPELKRLVKINSVLKV
;
A
#
# COMPACT_ATOMS: atom_id res chain seq x y z
N ASN A 1 8.48 10.22 3.05
CA ASN A 1 9.46 11.33 2.95
C ASN A 1 10.13 11.32 1.57
N ALA A 2 9.35 11.41 0.48
CA ALA A 2 9.91 11.26 -0.88
C ALA A 2 10.79 12.45 -1.30
N MET A 3 10.42 13.66 -0.85
CA MET A 3 11.22 14.87 -1.08
C MET A 3 12.54 14.79 -0.30
N GLY A 4 12.50 14.52 1.00
CA GLY A 4 13.70 14.34 1.82
C GLY A 4 14.65 13.25 1.30
N GLY A 5 14.10 12.14 0.79
CA GLY A 5 14.91 11.10 0.15
C GLY A 5 15.71 11.59 -1.06
N ARG A 6 15.17 12.53 -1.85
CA ARG A 6 15.90 13.13 -2.98
C ARG A 6 16.93 14.15 -2.52
N GLU A 7 16.63 14.92 -1.47
CA GLU A 7 17.54 15.91 -0.88
C GLU A 7 18.84 15.27 -0.42
N VAL A 8 18.77 14.08 0.18
CA VAL A 8 19.93 13.32 0.68
C VAL A 8 20.63 12.47 -0.38
N GLY A 9 20.19 12.50 -1.65
CA GLY A 9 20.82 11.73 -2.73
C GLY A 9 20.32 10.28 -2.89
N GLY A 10 19.06 9.99 -2.53
CA GLY A 10 18.45 8.67 -2.64
C GLY A 10 18.08 8.23 -4.07
N MET A 11 18.83 8.66 -5.09
CA MET A 11 18.65 8.23 -6.49
C MET A 11 20.00 7.81 -7.09
N ALA A 12 19.99 6.83 -7.99
CA ALA A 12 21.19 6.23 -8.56
C ALA A 12 22.13 7.20 -9.32
N ASN A 13 21.62 8.39 -9.67
CA ASN A 13 22.33 9.44 -10.40
C ASN A 13 22.43 10.77 -9.64
N LEU A 14 21.99 10.85 -8.38
CA LEU A 14 21.94 12.10 -7.62
C LEU A 14 22.71 11.96 -6.30
N LEU A 15 23.62 12.90 -6.06
CA LEU A 15 24.32 13.07 -4.79
C LEU A 15 23.60 14.09 -3.90
N SER A 16 23.84 14.02 -2.58
CA SER A 16 23.21 14.90 -1.57
C SER A 16 23.34 16.39 -1.92
N GLY A 17 22.29 17.17 -1.61
CA GLY A 17 22.25 18.62 -1.85
C GLY A 17 22.03 19.00 -3.31
N HIS A 18 21.19 18.23 -4.02
CA HIS A 18 20.89 18.41 -5.45
C HIS A 18 22.15 18.44 -6.33
N ARG A 19 23.09 17.53 -6.08
CA ARG A 19 24.34 17.42 -6.83
C ARG A 19 24.22 16.36 -7.92
N ASP A 20 24.40 16.79 -9.15
CA ASP A 20 24.52 15.90 -10.31
C ASP A 20 25.79 15.03 -10.22
N LEU A 21 25.62 13.71 -10.20
CA LEU A 21 26.71 12.74 -10.17
C LEU A 21 27.62 12.86 -11.40
N ALA A 22 27.08 13.24 -12.57
CA ALA A 22 27.87 13.38 -13.80
C ALA A 22 28.87 14.55 -13.73
N ASN A 23 28.65 15.52 -12.83
CA ASN A 23 29.49 16.70 -12.70
C ASN A 23 30.74 16.41 -11.81
N PRO A 24 31.98 16.53 -12.35
CA PRO A 24 33.20 16.25 -11.59
C PRO A 24 33.39 17.18 -10.38
N LYS A 25 32.95 18.45 -10.47
CA LYS A 25 33.03 19.39 -9.34
C LYS A 25 32.13 18.93 -8.20
N HIS A 26 30.91 18.51 -8.51
CA HIS A 26 29.99 18.00 -7.49
C HIS A 26 30.52 16.74 -6.81
N ARG A 27 31.12 15.82 -7.57
CA ARG A 27 31.79 14.63 -6.99
C ARG A 27 32.93 15.03 -6.05
N ALA A 28 33.78 15.97 -6.47
CA ALA A 28 34.88 16.46 -5.64
C ALA A 28 34.40 17.15 -4.35
N GLU A 29 33.29 17.91 -4.41
CA GLU A 29 32.68 18.53 -3.22
C GLU A 29 32.23 17.49 -2.19
N ILE A 30 31.58 16.40 -2.63
CA ILE A 30 31.14 15.32 -1.75
C ILE A 30 32.32 14.50 -1.23
N ALA A 31 33.28 14.15 -2.09
CA ALA A 31 34.49 13.43 -1.68
C ALA A 31 35.25 14.18 -0.59
N LYS A 32 35.41 15.50 -0.76
CA LYS A 32 36.01 16.39 0.24
C LYS A 32 35.22 16.41 1.54
N LEU A 33 33.89 16.49 1.47
CA LEU A 33 33.03 16.53 2.66
C LEU A 33 33.11 15.22 3.46
N TRP A 34 33.14 14.08 2.79
CA TRP A 34 33.30 12.76 3.43
C TRP A 34 34.75 12.39 3.77
N GLY A 35 35.72 13.20 3.35
CA GLY A 35 37.15 12.92 3.55
C GLY A 35 37.63 11.66 2.84
N VAL A 36 37.09 11.37 1.66
CA VAL A 36 37.50 10.27 0.77
C VAL A 36 38.18 10.84 -0.49
N ASP A 37 38.99 10.01 -1.17
CA ASP A 37 39.75 10.45 -2.34
C ASP A 37 38.82 10.81 -3.52
N ASP A 38 37.81 9.97 -3.75
CA ASP A 38 36.81 10.17 -4.80
C ASP A 38 35.47 9.47 -4.46
N VAL A 39 34.48 9.73 -5.32
CA VAL A 39 33.19 9.02 -5.34
C VAL A 39 32.95 8.51 -6.77
N PRO A 40 32.17 7.43 -6.96
CA PRO A 40 31.96 6.83 -8.28
C PRO A 40 31.53 7.84 -9.35
N PHE A 41 32.07 7.72 -10.55
CA PHE A 41 31.66 8.55 -11.69
C PHE A 41 30.46 7.97 -12.46
N SER A 42 30.30 6.65 -12.42
CA SER A 42 29.22 5.94 -13.09
C SER A 42 27.97 5.93 -12.22
N ALA A 43 26.83 6.28 -12.80
CA ALA A 43 25.54 6.12 -12.15
C ALA A 43 25.23 4.64 -11.89
N GLY A 44 24.58 4.38 -10.75
CA GLY A 44 24.03 3.05 -10.47
C GLY A 44 22.87 2.71 -11.41
N LYS A 45 22.40 1.47 -11.33
CA LYS A 45 21.20 1.03 -12.05
C LYS A 45 19.95 1.68 -11.44
N THR A 46 19.00 2.10 -12.27
CA THR A 46 17.69 2.55 -11.78
C THR A 46 16.83 1.37 -11.33
N ALA A 47 15.71 1.62 -10.64
CA ALA A 47 14.95 0.56 -9.99
C ALA A 47 14.56 -0.61 -10.90
N VAL A 48 14.07 -0.35 -12.13
CA VAL A 48 13.73 -1.42 -13.09
C VAL A 48 14.98 -2.14 -13.57
N GLU A 49 15.98 -1.39 -14.05
CA GLU A 49 17.25 -1.91 -14.56
C GLU A 49 18.03 -2.71 -13.49
N MET A 50 17.86 -2.35 -12.21
CA MET A 50 18.48 -3.03 -11.07
C MET A 50 17.97 -4.46 -10.92
N PHE A 51 16.66 -4.69 -11.05
CA PHE A 51 16.13 -6.06 -10.96
C PHE A 51 16.52 -6.93 -12.17
N ASP A 52 16.65 -6.34 -13.36
CA ASP A 52 17.22 -7.04 -14.52
C ASP A 52 18.69 -7.42 -14.27
N ALA A 53 19.46 -6.52 -13.66
CA ALA A 53 20.86 -6.76 -13.30
C ALA A 53 20.99 -7.82 -12.17
N VAL A 54 20.05 -7.86 -11.22
CA VAL A 54 19.99 -8.93 -10.21
C VAL A 54 19.70 -10.27 -10.86
N LYS A 55 18.68 -10.35 -11.72
CA LYS A 55 18.29 -11.57 -12.42
C LYS A 55 19.41 -12.17 -13.28
N THR A 56 20.21 -11.32 -13.91
CA THR A 56 21.35 -11.73 -14.76
C THR A 56 22.61 -12.05 -13.97
N GLY A 57 22.64 -11.78 -12.66
CA GLY A 57 23.81 -11.98 -11.80
C GLY A 57 24.86 -10.87 -11.88
N GLU A 58 24.60 -9.78 -12.61
CA GLU A 58 25.45 -8.56 -12.58
C GLU A 58 25.45 -7.95 -11.16
N ILE A 59 24.28 -7.93 -10.51
CA ILE A 59 24.14 -7.59 -9.09
C ILE A 59 23.90 -8.88 -8.30
N LYS A 60 24.88 -9.25 -7.47
CA LYS A 60 24.82 -10.47 -6.64
C LYS A 60 24.04 -10.28 -5.35
N ALA A 61 24.11 -9.10 -4.75
CA ALA A 61 23.50 -8.79 -3.47
C ALA A 61 22.63 -7.53 -3.56
N ILE A 62 21.46 -7.56 -2.94
CA ILE A 62 20.54 -6.43 -2.87
C ILE A 62 20.14 -6.16 -1.41
N TRP A 63 20.21 -4.89 -1.01
CA TRP A 63 19.72 -4.43 0.29
C TRP A 63 18.48 -3.55 0.09
N ILE A 64 17.34 -4.09 0.48
CA ILE A 64 16.02 -3.49 0.36
C ILE A 64 15.68 -2.85 1.70
N ALA A 65 15.53 -1.53 1.73
CA ALA A 65 15.19 -0.80 2.96
C ALA A 65 13.88 -0.01 2.78
N CYS A 66 12.93 -0.20 3.72
CA CYS A 66 11.68 0.55 3.79
C CYS A 66 10.83 0.51 2.49
N THR A 67 10.87 -0.59 1.74
CA THR A 67 10.08 -0.77 0.52
C THR A 67 9.75 -2.24 0.28
N ASN A 68 8.69 -2.50 -0.50
CA ASN A 68 8.22 -3.84 -0.85
C ASN A 68 8.23 -4.02 -2.39
N PRO A 69 9.41 -4.22 -3.02
CA PRO A 69 9.51 -4.33 -4.47
C PRO A 69 8.77 -5.54 -5.04
N ALA A 70 8.64 -6.63 -4.28
CA ALA A 70 7.88 -7.82 -4.70
C ALA A 70 6.36 -7.58 -4.81
N GLN A 71 5.88 -6.38 -4.48
CA GLN A 71 4.51 -5.94 -4.71
C GLN A 71 4.43 -4.66 -5.55
N SER A 72 5.37 -3.73 -5.36
CA SER A 72 5.25 -2.36 -5.86
C SER A 72 5.96 -2.06 -7.18
N MET A 73 6.87 -2.94 -7.62
CA MET A 73 7.54 -2.79 -8.91
C MET A 73 6.66 -3.27 -10.07
N PRO A 74 6.77 -2.69 -11.28
CA PRO A 74 6.14 -3.26 -12.48
C PRO A 74 6.78 -4.60 -12.84
N ASP A 75 6.12 -5.36 -13.73
CA ASP A 75 6.61 -6.66 -14.21
C ASP A 75 6.99 -7.59 -13.06
N LEU A 76 6.08 -7.74 -12.09
CA LEU A 76 6.36 -8.43 -10.83
C LEU A 76 6.91 -9.85 -11.00
N ASN A 77 6.52 -10.56 -12.07
CA ASN A 77 7.07 -11.88 -12.36
C ASN A 77 8.60 -11.81 -12.54
N ASN A 78 9.10 -10.82 -13.29
CA ASN A 78 10.54 -10.61 -13.46
C ASN A 78 11.23 -10.23 -12.15
N VAL A 79 10.60 -9.41 -11.31
CA VAL A 79 11.13 -8.99 -10.01
C VAL A 79 11.24 -10.18 -9.05
N ILE A 80 10.25 -11.06 -9.03
CA ILE A 80 10.26 -12.28 -8.21
C ILE A 80 11.35 -13.24 -8.68
N GLU A 81 11.49 -13.45 -9.99
CA GLU A 81 12.58 -14.25 -10.56
C GLU A 81 13.95 -13.65 -10.20
N ALA A 82 14.09 -12.32 -10.26
CA ALA A 82 15.32 -11.63 -9.86
C ALA A 82 15.64 -11.87 -8.38
N LEU A 83 14.67 -11.65 -7.48
CA LEU A 83 14.86 -11.85 -6.05
C LEU A 83 15.19 -13.32 -5.71
N SER A 84 14.58 -14.27 -6.41
CA SER A 84 14.88 -15.71 -6.23
C SER A 84 16.27 -16.12 -6.73
N ALA A 85 16.85 -15.35 -7.67
CA ALA A 85 18.15 -15.62 -8.27
C ALA A 85 19.31 -14.88 -7.57
N ALA A 86 19.02 -13.89 -6.71
CA ALA A 86 20.05 -13.14 -6.00
C ALA A 86 20.86 -14.04 -5.07
N GLU A 87 22.17 -13.78 -4.94
CA GLU A 87 23.04 -14.52 -4.00
C GLU A 87 22.83 -14.08 -2.54
N LEU A 88 22.32 -12.85 -2.34
CA LEU A 88 21.99 -12.31 -1.03
C LEU A 88 20.91 -11.23 -1.12
N VAL A 89 19.80 -11.44 -0.43
CA VAL A 89 18.74 -10.44 -0.23
C VAL A 89 18.71 -10.03 1.24
N VAL A 90 19.11 -8.79 1.50
CA VAL A 90 18.96 -8.15 2.82
C VAL A 90 17.69 -7.32 2.80
N LEU A 91 16.80 -7.54 3.77
CA LEU A 91 15.59 -6.75 3.96
C LEU A 91 15.64 -6.03 5.30
N GLN A 92 15.41 -4.72 5.26
CA GLN A 92 15.31 -3.85 6.43
C GLN A 92 13.94 -3.17 6.43
N ASP A 93 13.01 -3.68 7.23
CA ASP A 93 11.63 -3.21 7.28
C ASP A 93 11.08 -3.28 8.72
N ALA A 94 10.03 -2.50 8.96
CA ALA A 94 9.29 -2.53 10.23
C ALA A 94 8.21 -3.62 10.27
N PHE A 95 7.87 -4.19 9.11
CA PHE A 95 6.79 -5.16 8.96
C PHE A 95 7.26 -6.48 8.36
N ASN A 96 6.93 -7.59 9.02
CA ASN A 96 7.25 -8.95 8.57
C ASN A 96 6.21 -9.54 7.58
N ASN A 97 5.17 -8.77 7.24
CA ASN A 97 4.07 -9.19 6.36
C ASN A 97 4.13 -8.55 4.96
N THR A 98 5.31 -8.11 4.51
CA THR A 98 5.54 -7.67 3.11
C THR A 98 5.81 -8.86 2.19
N ASP A 99 5.43 -8.75 0.90
CA ASP A 99 5.72 -9.76 -0.13
C ASP A 99 7.24 -10.02 -0.28
N SER A 100 8.08 -8.98 -0.12
CA SER A 100 9.53 -9.09 -0.20
C SER A 100 10.16 -9.93 0.93
N ASN A 101 9.49 -10.11 2.07
CA ASN A 101 10.01 -10.95 3.16
C ASN A 101 10.27 -12.39 2.73
N GLN A 102 9.49 -12.91 1.77
CA GLN A 102 9.60 -14.30 1.31
C GLN A 102 10.95 -14.61 0.65
N TYR A 103 11.66 -13.59 0.20
CA TYR A 103 12.92 -13.73 -0.54
C TYR A 103 14.12 -13.26 0.28
N ALA A 104 13.93 -12.81 1.52
CA ALA A 104 15.02 -12.27 2.34
C ALA A 104 15.86 -13.40 2.96
N ASP A 105 17.17 -13.36 2.74
CA ASP A 105 18.14 -14.21 3.46
C ASP A 105 18.46 -13.63 4.84
N VAL A 106 18.44 -12.31 4.95
CA VAL A 106 18.70 -11.57 6.19
C VAL A 106 17.61 -10.53 6.38
N PHE A 107 16.98 -10.54 7.55
CA PHE A 107 15.99 -9.54 7.95
C PHE A 107 16.49 -8.69 9.12
N PHE A 108 16.50 -7.37 8.95
CA PHE A 108 16.81 -6.40 10.00
C PHE A 108 15.53 -5.66 10.43
N PRO A 109 15.01 -5.91 11.64
CA PRO A 109 13.83 -5.20 12.13
C PRO A 109 14.13 -3.72 12.33
N ALA A 110 13.36 -2.88 11.64
CA ALA A 110 13.48 -1.42 11.73
C ALA A 110 12.35 -0.81 12.55
N THR A 111 12.66 0.24 13.30
CA THR A 111 11.64 1.08 13.96
C THR A 111 10.72 1.74 12.93
N THR A 112 9.46 2.02 13.29
CA THR A 112 8.50 2.77 12.46
C THR A 112 8.40 4.24 12.86
N TRP A 113 7.56 5.02 12.17
CA TRP A 113 7.44 6.48 12.35
C TRP A 113 7.25 6.92 13.81
N GLY A 114 6.36 6.26 14.56
CA GLY A 114 6.06 6.62 15.95
C GLY A 114 7.15 6.25 16.95
N GLU A 115 8.15 5.46 16.54
CA GLU A 115 9.20 4.92 17.40
C GLU A 115 10.55 5.60 17.17
N LYS A 116 10.65 6.39 16.09
CA LYS A 116 11.91 7.00 15.65
C LYS A 116 11.89 8.51 15.76
N GLU A 117 13.09 9.05 15.80
CA GLU A 117 13.31 10.49 15.73
C GLU A 117 14.07 10.88 14.45
N GLY A 118 13.92 12.13 14.05
CA GLY A 118 14.67 12.71 12.94
C GLY A 118 13.94 13.90 12.34
N THR A 119 13.98 14.01 11.02
CA THR A 119 13.25 15.02 10.25
C THR A 119 12.54 14.39 9.04
N VAL A 120 11.46 15.03 8.60
CA VAL A 120 10.77 14.70 7.35
C VAL A 120 10.52 15.96 6.54
N THR A 121 10.68 15.87 5.22
CA THR A 121 10.36 16.96 4.29
C THR A 121 9.08 16.64 3.52
N ASN A 122 8.08 17.52 3.62
CA ASN A 122 6.81 17.37 2.90
C ASN A 122 6.89 17.92 1.46
N SER A 123 5.78 17.87 0.70
CA SER A 123 5.75 18.30 -0.71
C SER A 123 5.97 19.79 -0.94
N GLU A 124 5.83 20.63 0.08
CA GLU A 124 6.05 22.08 0.01
C GLU A 124 7.41 22.48 0.61
N ARG A 125 8.37 21.54 0.68
CA ARG A 125 9.74 21.77 1.19
C ARG A 125 9.82 22.06 2.69
N ARG A 126 8.74 21.77 3.43
CA ARG A 126 8.69 22.01 4.87
C ARG A 126 9.29 20.82 5.61
N ILE A 127 10.35 21.11 6.34
CA ILE A 127 11.08 20.19 7.21
C ILE A 127 10.42 20.24 8.58
N THR A 128 9.97 19.08 9.05
CA THR A 128 9.34 18.88 10.36
C THR A 128 10.22 17.98 11.21
N ARG A 129 10.43 18.37 12.47
CA ARG A 129 11.03 17.49 13.49
C ARG A 129 10.07 16.35 13.82
N VAL A 130 10.57 15.12 13.80
CA VAL A 130 9.85 13.93 14.26
C VAL A 130 10.47 13.48 15.57
N GLN A 131 9.66 13.35 16.62
CA GLN A 131 10.06 12.79 17.91
C GLN A 131 9.40 11.43 18.11
N GLY A 132 10.10 10.52 18.78
CA GLY A 132 9.54 9.22 19.14
C GLY A 132 8.41 9.38 20.17
N ALA A 133 7.27 8.76 19.89
CA ALA A 133 6.11 8.69 20.78
C ALA A 133 5.94 7.30 21.45
N ALA A 134 6.68 6.30 20.98
CA ALA A 134 6.69 4.93 21.48
C ALA A 134 8.13 4.40 21.60
N PRO A 135 8.39 3.43 22.51
CA PRO A 135 9.69 2.76 22.57
C PRO A 135 9.93 1.88 21.34
N LYS A 136 11.20 1.54 21.08
CA LYS A 136 11.57 0.58 20.05
C LYS A 136 10.98 -0.81 20.38
N PRO A 137 10.29 -1.49 19.45
CA PRO A 137 9.74 -2.82 19.70
C PRO A 137 10.83 -3.89 19.61
N GLY A 138 10.95 -4.72 20.65
CA GLY A 138 11.90 -5.84 20.67
C GLY A 138 13.34 -5.39 20.37
N GLU A 139 13.98 -6.02 19.38
CA GLU A 139 15.34 -5.70 18.91
C GLU A 139 15.37 -4.71 17.75
N ALA A 140 14.24 -4.06 17.43
CA ALA A 140 14.18 -3.13 16.31
C ALA A 140 15.13 -1.95 16.52
N ARG A 141 15.85 -1.59 15.44
CA ARG A 141 16.80 -0.47 15.44
C ARG A 141 16.30 0.66 14.55
N HIS A 142 16.79 1.87 14.73
CA HIS A 142 16.61 2.90 13.72
C HIS A 142 17.35 2.50 12.45
N ASP A 143 16.78 2.80 11.29
CA ASP A 143 17.36 2.40 10.00
C ASP A 143 18.84 2.79 9.86
N TRP A 144 19.18 3.99 10.34
CA TRP A 144 20.54 4.52 10.30
C TRP A 144 21.50 3.75 11.23
N GLU A 145 21.03 3.24 12.38
CA GLU A 145 21.88 2.51 13.33
C GLU A 145 22.40 1.22 12.71
N THR A 146 21.55 0.52 11.94
CA THR A 146 21.92 -0.71 11.22
C THR A 146 22.94 -0.42 10.13
N VAL A 147 22.72 0.62 9.32
CA VAL A 147 23.64 0.99 8.24
C VAL A 147 24.98 1.45 8.79
N VAL A 148 24.99 2.24 9.87
CA VAL A 148 26.23 2.71 10.53
C VAL A 148 27.02 1.54 11.10
N ASP A 149 26.37 0.61 11.82
CA ASP A 149 27.05 -0.59 12.37
C ASP A 149 27.63 -1.47 11.25
N PHE A 150 26.88 -1.71 10.19
CA PHE A 150 27.39 -2.41 9.00
C PHE A 150 28.61 -1.70 8.40
N ALA A 151 28.53 -0.39 8.20
CA ALA A 151 29.59 0.41 7.59
C ALA A 151 30.87 0.42 8.45
N GLN A 152 30.76 0.52 9.77
CA GLN A 152 31.89 0.44 10.69
C GLN A 152 32.55 -0.96 10.69
N ARG A 153 31.76 -2.03 10.58
CA ARG A 153 32.30 -3.40 10.45
C ARG A 153 33.00 -3.59 9.12
N LEU A 154 32.45 -3.04 8.03
CA LEU A 154 33.05 -3.07 6.71
C LEU A 154 34.36 -2.27 6.66
N GLU A 155 34.39 -1.07 7.24
CA GLU A 155 35.59 -0.23 7.35
C GLU A 155 36.75 -0.99 8.01
N LYS A 156 36.47 -1.70 9.11
CA LYS A 156 37.45 -2.55 9.80
C LYS A 156 37.94 -3.70 8.92
N LYS A 157 37.04 -4.39 8.22
CA LYS A 157 37.37 -5.51 7.32
C LYS A 157 38.22 -5.07 6.13
N LEU A 158 37.99 -3.88 5.58
CA LEU A 158 38.76 -3.31 4.47
C LEU A 158 40.13 -2.75 4.91
N GLY A 159 40.46 -2.79 6.19
CA GLY A 159 41.75 -2.29 6.70
C GLY A 159 41.94 -0.78 6.61
N LYS A 160 40.90 -0.02 6.26
CA LYS A 160 40.92 1.45 6.15
C LYS A 160 41.19 2.13 7.50
N THR A 161 40.94 1.43 8.60
CA THR A 161 41.23 1.84 9.98
C THR A 161 42.71 2.12 10.25
N LYS A 162 43.64 1.47 9.54
CA LYS A 162 45.10 1.57 9.81
C LYS A 162 45.81 2.70 9.06
N GLN A 163 45.15 3.34 8.09
CA GLN A 163 45.79 4.30 7.17
C GLN A 163 45.66 5.78 7.61
N ARG A 164 44.98 6.07 8.73
CA ARG A 164 44.73 7.44 9.20
C ARG A 164 45.47 7.73 10.50
N LEU A 165 46.31 8.76 10.50
CA LEU A 165 47.20 9.18 11.60
C LEU A 165 46.47 9.55 12.91
N ASN A 166 45.16 9.85 12.85
CA ASN A 166 44.30 10.12 14.01
C ASN A 166 42.95 9.41 13.78
N TYR A 167 42.85 8.13 14.14
CA TYR A 167 41.69 7.31 13.76
C TYR A 167 40.37 7.84 14.35
N THR A 168 39.53 8.37 13.46
CA THR A 168 38.08 8.53 13.66
C THR A 168 37.39 7.78 12.52
N SER A 169 36.45 6.89 12.85
CA SER A 169 35.67 6.16 11.85
C SER A 169 34.96 7.14 10.91
N LEU A 170 34.86 6.80 9.62
CA LEU A 170 34.05 7.55 8.65
C LEU A 170 32.57 7.60 9.04
N PHE A 171 32.11 6.68 9.88
CA PHE A 171 30.71 6.51 10.24
C PHE A 171 30.49 6.74 11.74
N ASN A 172 31.18 7.71 12.33
CA ASN A 172 31.02 8.07 13.74
C ASN A 172 29.79 8.96 13.97
N TYR A 173 28.60 8.37 13.82
CA TYR A 173 27.33 9.06 14.05
C TYR A 173 26.70 8.61 15.38
N PRO A 174 26.86 9.37 16.48
CA PRO A 174 26.28 9.01 17.77
C PRO A 174 24.77 9.25 17.87
N SER A 175 24.19 10.03 16.95
CA SER A 175 22.76 10.40 16.97
C SER A 175 22.21 10.74 15.58
N ALA A 176 20.88 10.72 15.43
CA ALA A 176 20.23 11.20 14.21
C ALA A 176 20.54 12.68 13.91
N GLU A 177 20.73 13.51 14.95
CA GLU A 177 21.12 14.91 14.77
C GLU A 177 22.51 15.06 14.15
N SER A 178 23.47 14.18 14.49
CA SER A 178 24.79 14.22 13.85
C SER A 178 24.72 13.98 12.34
N ILE A 179 23.82 13.10 11.90
CA ILE A 179 23.55 12.84 10.47
C ILE A 179 22.84 14.04 9.84
N PHE A 180 21.84 14.61 10.52
CA PHE A 180 21.17 15.83 10.06
C PHE A 180 22.16 16.98 9.87
N ASN A 181 23.10 17.16 10.79
CA ASN A 181 24.12 18.21 10.71
C ASN A 181 25.07 18.00 9.54
N GLU A 182 25.48 16.75 9.24
CA GLU A 182 26.25 16.48 8.03
C GLU A 182 25.42 16.81 6.77
N HIS A 183 24.18 16.32 6.68
CA HIS A 183 23.30 16.62 5.56
C HIS A 183 23.11 18.14 5.39
N ARG A 184 22.91 18.87 6.48
CA ARG A 184 22.82 20.33 6.52
C ARG A 184 24.05 20.97 5.88
N GLU A 185 25.24 20.54 6.25
CA GLU A 185 26.48 21.05 5.63
C GLU A 185 26.57 20.70 4.14
N THR A 186 26.07 19.53 3.71
CA THR A 186 26.03 19.22 2.27
C THR A 186 25.18 20.21 1.47
N THR A 187 24.18 20.85 2.08
CA THR A 187 23.30 21.82 1.39
C THR A 187 23.89 23.23 1.28
N ARG A 188 25.04 23.50 1.91
CA ARG A 188 25.64 24.84 1.95
C ARG A 188 25.87 25.40 0.55
N GLY A 189 25.33 26.59 0.30
CA GLY A 189 25.42 27.29 -0.98
C GLY A 189 24.60 26.65 -2.12
N ARG A 190 23.69 25.71 -1.80
CA ARG A 190 22.78 25.08 -2.76
C ARG A 190 21.42 25.77 -2.77
N ASP A 191 20.57 25.39 -3.71
CA ASP A 191 19.18 25.87 -3.80
C ASP A 191 18.32 25.46 -2.60
N LEU A 192 18.67 24.33 -1.98
CA LEU A 192 18.05 23.78 -0.78
C LEU A 192 18.79 24.10 0.52
N ASP A 193 19.63 25.12 0.55
CA ASP A 193 20.48 25.44 1.71
C ASP A 193 19.66 25.54 3.01
N ILE A 194 19.98 24.67 3.98
CA ILE A 194 19.36 24.59 5.30
C ILE A 194 20.35 24.92 6.42
N THR A 195 21.47 25.60 6.12
CA THR A 195 22.51 25.93 7.11
C THR A 195 22.02 26.81 8.25
N GLY A 196 20.86 27.46 8.12
CA GLY A 196 20.18 28.18 9.18
C GLY A 196 19.34 27.30 10.10
N LEU A 197 19.16 26.01 9.81
CA LEU A 197 18.37 25.09 10.62
C LEU A 197 19.19 24.34 11.68
N SER A 198 18.52 24.04 12.78
CA SER A 198 18.94 23.11 13.83
C SER A 198 17.71 22.37 14.36
N TYR A 199 17.91 21.26 15.09
CA TYR A 199 16.79 20.61 15.78
C TYR A 199 16.10 21.56 16.75
N GLN A 200 16.88 22.35 17.50
CA GLN A 200 16.36 23.37 18.41
C GLN A 200 15.43 24.38 17.69
N ILE A 201 15.79 24.86 16.50
CA ILE A 201 14.92 25.77 15.73
C ILE A 201 13.62 25.09 15.34
N LEU A 202 13.68 23.84 14.84
CA LEU A 202 12.49 23.09 14.44
C LEU A 202 11.57 22.78 15.62
N GLU A 203 12.12 22.59 16.82
CA GLU A 203 11.37 22.32 18.05
C GLU A 203 10.75 23.59 18.63
N GLN A 204 11.48 24.71 18.65
CA GLN A 204 11.02 25.96 19.26
C GLN A 204 10.11 26.77 18.33
N GLN A 205 10.43 26.81 17.03
CA GLN A 205 9.73 27.64 16.04
C GLN A 205 8.80 26.81 15.15
N GLY A 206 8.80 25.48 15.31
CA GLY A 206 8.03 24.57 14.49
C GLY A 206 8.63 24.35 13.09
N PRO A 207 7.89 23.66 12.20
CA PRO A 207 8.39 23.25 10.90
C PRO A 207 8.77 24.41 9.98
N GLN A 208 9.94 24.32 9.35
CA GLN A 208 10.51 25.38 8.51
C GLN A 208 10.59 24.96 7.03
N GLN A 209 10.50 25.91 6.10
CA GLN A 209 10.66 25.63 4.67
C GLN A 209 12.08 25.93 4.20
N TRP A 210 12.67 25.08 3.39
CA TRP A 210 13.93 25.42 2.73
C TRP A 210 13.71 26.23 1.44
N PRO A 211 14.68 27.08 1.04
CA PRO A 211 15.94 27.36 1.74
C PRO A 211 15.77 28.21 3.00
N LEU A 212 16.62 27.96 3.99
CA LEU A 212 16.89 28.78 5.17
C LEU A 212 18.40 28.74 5.46
N LYS A 213 19.11 29.78 5.05
CA LYS A 213 20.56 29.90 5.17
C LYS A 213 20.99 30.39 6.56
N ALA A 214 22.25 30.16 6.91
CA ALA A 214 22.83 30.68 8.14
C ALA A 214 22.65 32.20 8.25
N GLY A 215 22.09 32.66 9.37
CA GLY A 215 21.77 34.07 9.63
C GLY A 215 20.35 34.49 9.20
N GLU A 216 19.63 33.66 8.44
CA GLU A 216 18.22 33.90 8.12
C GLU A 216 17.32 33.39 9.25
N THR A 217 16.19 34.08 9.48
CA THR A 217 15.22 33.74 10.54
C THR A 217 13.95 33.07 10.02
N THR A 218 13.71 33.10 8.71
CA THR A 218 12.51 32.52 8.10
C THR A 218 12.83 32.00 6.71
N GLY A 219 12.34 30.79 6.42
CA GLY A 219 12.56 30.13 5.14
C GLY A 219 11.70 30.67 4.00
N GLN A 220 12.08 30.38 2.76
CA GLN A 220 11.36 30.90 1.59
C GLN A 220 10.11 30.06 1.23
N ALA A 221 8.93 30.67 1.41
CA ALA A 221 7.65 30.05 1.07
C ALA A 221 7.48 29.77 -0.44
N ARG A 222 7.95 30.70 -1.30
CA ARG A 222 7.91 30.59 -2.76
C ARG A 222 9.30 30.77 -3.33
N LEU A 223 9.72 29.87 -4.21
CA LEU A 223 10.97 29.98 -4.96
C LEU A 223 10.78 30.87 -6.20
N TYR A 224 11.88 31.42 -6.71
CA TYR A 224 11.96 32.12 -7.99
C TYR A 224 11.14 33.42 -8.08
N THR A 225 10.85 34.06 -6.95
CA THR A 225 10.15 35.36 -6.91
C THR A 225 10.99 36.51 -7.46
N ASP A 226 12.29 36.31 -7.59
CA ASP A 226 13.27 37.20 -8.22
C ASP A 226 13.44 36.96 -9.74
N GLY A 227 12.79 35.92 -10.29
CA GLY A 227 12.93 35.52 -11.69
C GLY A 227 14.25 34.81 -12.02
N ILE A 228 15.04 34.40 -11.02
CA ILE A 228 16.32 33.70 -11.21
C ILE A 228 16.13 32.20 -11.00
N PHE A 229 16.10 31.43 -12.08
CA PHE A 229 15.91 29.98 -12.06
C PHE A 229 17.25 29.23 -11.91
N GLN A 230 17.22 28.01 -11.36
CA GLN A 230 18.41 27.14 -11.19
C GLN A 230 18.92 26.56 -12.53
N LYS A 231 19.30 27.44 -13.45
CA LYS A 231 19.91 27.16 -14.76
C LYS A 231 21.14 28.04 -14.91
N PRO A 232 22.16 27.63 -15.71
CA PRO A 232 23.41 28.40 -15.84
C PRO A 232 23.23 29.87 -16.23
N ASN A 233 22.14 30.22 -16.92
CA ASN A 233 21.82 31.59 -17.34
C ASN A 233 20.73 32.28 -16.49
N GLY A 234 20.26 31.64 -15.41
CA GLY A 234 19.22 32.17 -14.54
C GLY A 234 17.81 32.19 -15.15
N LYS A 235 17.58 31.68 -16.35
CA LYS A 235 16.29 31.79 -17.07
C LYS A 235 15.47 30.50 -17.02
N ALA A 236 14.15 30.64 -17.00
CA ALA A 236 13.24 29.53 -17.23
C ALA A 236 13.45 28.95 -18.65
N GLN A 237 13.25 27.65 -18.80
CA GLN A 237 13.35 26.96 -20.08
C GLN A 237 11.96 26.50 -20.52
N PHE A 238 11.50 26.97 -21.68
CA PHE A 238 10.28 26.48 -22.30
C PHE A 238 10.57 25.17 -23.03
N TYR A 239 9.74 24.15 -22.82
CA TYR A 239 9.85 22.87 -23.48
C TYR A 239 8.58 22.58 -24.26
N ASN A 240 8.71 22.29 -25.55
CA ASN A 240 7.58 21.89 -26.39
C ASN A 240 7.44 20.37 -26.37
N ALA A 241 6.60 19.85 -25.48
CA ALA A 241 6.34 18.42 -25.39
C ALA A 241 5.42 17.97 -26.54
N VAL A 242 5.91 17.03 -27.36
CA VAL A 242 5.11 16.38 -28.40
C VAL A 242 4.42 15.17 -27.80
N TYR A 243 3.12 15.02 -28.06
CA TYR A 243 2.34 13.86 -27.60
C TYR A 243 2.94 12.55 -28.12
N GLN A 244 3.10 11.59 -27.21
CA GLN A 244 3.44 10.21 -27.51
C GLN A 244 2.39 9.32 -26.86
N GLY A 245 1.87 8.35 -27.61
CA GLY A 245 0.95 7.35 -27.07
C GLY A 245 1.64 6.43 -26.06
N THR A 246 0.83 5.66 -25.33
CA THR A 246 1.31 4.66 -24.38
C THR A 246 2.20 3.64 -25.06
N ALA A 247 3.21 3.14 -24.33
CA ALA A 247 4.10 2.11 -24.84
C ALA A 247 3.35 0.79 -25.05
N ASP A 248 2.45 0.45 -24.14
CA ASP A 248 1.56 -0.70 -24.29
C ASP A 248 0.30 -0.28 -25.05
N LYS A 249 0.05 -0.89 -26.22
CA LYS A 249 -1.08 -0.53 -27.09
C LYS A 249 -2.15 -1.61 -27.05
N THR A 250 -3.40 -1.19 -27.04
CA THR A 250 -4.53 -2.11 -27.19
C THR A 250 -4.53 -2.73 -28.58
N ASP A 251 -4.96 -3.99 -28.65
CA ASP A 251 -5.12 -4.74 -29.90
C ASP A 251 -6.41 -5.58 -29.83
N ALA A 252 -6.73 -6.31 -30.91
CA ALA A 252 -7.94 -7.14 -30.95
C ALA A 252 -7.97 -8.25 -29.87
N ARG A 253 -6.82 -8.67 -29.34
CA ARG A 253 -6.71 -9.68 -28.28
C ARG A 253 -6.72 -9.06 -26.88
N HIS A 254 -6.27 -7.81 -26.74
CA HIS A 254 -6.21 -7.05 -25.49
C HIS A 254 -6.90 -5.68 -25.69
N PRO A 255 -8.23 -5.65 -25.82
CA PRO A 255 -8.96 -4.47 -26.29
C PRO A 255 -9.19 -3.41 -25.19
N LEU A 256 -8.87 -3.71 -23.92
CA LEU A 256 -9.19 -2.84 -22.79
C LEU A 256 -7.93 -2.16 -22.22
N HIS A 257 -8.10 -0.90 -21.80
CA HIS A 257 -7.10 -0.15 -21.05
C HIS A 257 -7.26 -0.46 -19.57
N LEU A 258 -6.24 -1.03 -18.93
CA LEU A 258 -6.19 -1.15 -17.48
C LEU A 258 -5.43 0.00 -16.87
N LEU A 259 -6.15 0.80 -16.09
CA LEU A 259 -5.63 1.91 -15.32
C LEU A 259 -5.41 1.49 -13.87
N THR A 260 -4.42 2.11 -13.23
CA THR A 260 -4.17 1.89 -11.80
C THR A 260 -4.24 3.19 -11.02
N GLY A 261 -4.66 3.10 -9.77
CA GLY A 261 -4.70 4.24 -8.87
C GLY A 261 -4.62 3.82 -7.41
N ARG A 262 -5.23 4.63 -6.55
CA ARG A 262 -5.15 4.46 -5.10
C ARG A 262 -6.53 4.44 -4.48
N LEU A 263 -6.65 3.68 -3.41
CA LEU A 263 -7.72 3.79 -2.45
C LEU A 263 -7.38 4.89 -1.44
N ARG A 264 -8.40 5.60 -1.00
CA ARG A 264 -8.28 6.68 -0.02
C ARG A 264 -7.72 6.19 1.32
N ASP A 265 -8.23 5.06 1.80
CA ASP A 265 -7.99 4.57 3.16
C ASP A 265 -6.79 3.61 3.26
N GLN A 266 -6.17 3.29 2.13
CA GLN A 266 -5.03 2.37 2.06
C GLN A 266 -3.77 3.09 1.58
N TRP A 267 -2.63 2.75 2.18
CA TRP A 267 -1.35 3.34 1.82
C TRP A 267 -0.42 2.32 1.17
N HIS A 268 -0.03 2.60 -0.07
CA HIS A 268 0.95 1.82 -0.83
C HIS A 268 0.67 0.32 -0.79
N GLY A 269 1.66 -0.52 -0.45
CA GLY A 269 1.50 -1.97 -0.37
C GLY A 269 0.69 -2.49 0.84
N MET A 270 0.13 -1.59 1.66
CA MET A 270 -0.69 -1.94 2.82
C MET A 270 0.01 -2.75 3.91
N SER A 271 1.34 -2.73 3.99
CA SER A 271 2.08 -3.38 5.09
C SER A 271 1.64 -2.89 6.47
N ARG A 272 1.33 -1.59 6.58
CA ARG A 272 0.75 -0.97 7.78
C ARG A 272 -0.77 -0.83 7.72
N THR A 273 -1.32 -0.22 6.68
CA THR A 273 -2.77 0.06 6.66
C THR A 273 -3.61 -1.21 6.51
N GLY A 274 -3.04 -2.25 5.91
CA GLY A 274 -3.69 -3.55 5.72
C GLY A 274 -3.80 -4.40 6.98
N THR A 275 -3.24 -3.95 8.11
CA THR A 275 -3.41 -4.59 9.43
C THR A 275 -4.53 -3.97 10.26
N ILE A 276 -5.19 -2.92 9.75
CA ILE A 276 -6.22 -2.18 10.48
C ILE A 276 -7.58 -2.44 9.83
N ALA A 277 -8.44 -3.18 10.53
CA ALA A 277 -9.76 -3.59 10.02
C ALA A 277 -10.63 -2.42 9.53
N GLN A 278 -10.63 -1.32 10.28
CA GLN A 278 -11.42 -0.13 9.96
C GLN A 278 -11.09 0.47 8.58
N LEU A 279 -9.86 0.30 8.08
CA LEU A 279 -9.43 0.86 6.80
C LEU A 279 -9.96 0.09 5.58
N TYR A 280 -10.62 -1.05 5.79
CA TYR A 280 -11.28 -1.85 4.75
C TYR A 280 -12.78 -1.55 4.62
N ASN A 281 -13.39 -0.83 5.57
CA ASN A 281 -14.85 -0.68 5.63
C ASN A 281 -15.46 0.11 4.45
N HIS A 282 -14.63 0.87 3.70
CA HIS A 282 -15.04 1.54 2.46
C HIS A 282 -14.87 0.64 1.23
N VAL A 283 -13.75 -0.08 1.14
CA VAL A 283 -13.45 -1.05 0.07
C VAL A 283 -12.84 -2.29 0.70
N GLU A 284 -13.65 -3.35 0.76
CA GLU A 284 -13.33 -4.56 1.51
C GLU A 284 -12.43 -5.52 0.72
N GLU A 285 -12.58 -5.60 -0.60
CA GLU A 285 -11.87 -6.57 -1.44
C GLU A 285 -11.36 -5.97 -2.76
N PRO A 286 -10.33 -6.57 -3.39
CA PRO A 286 -9.92 -6.19 -4.73
C PRO A 286 -11.03 -6.44 -5.76
N VAL A 287 -11.32 -5.42 -6.55
CA VAL A 287 -12.23 -5.49 -7.70
C VAL A 287 -11.61 -4.82 -8.92
N VAL A 288 -12.00 -5.28 -10.11
CA VAL A 288 -11.82 -4.52 -11.35
C VAL A 288 -13.09 -3.72 -11.62
N SER A 289 -12.96 -2.40 -11.60
CA SER A 289 -14.04 -1.50 -11.98
C SER A 289 -14.19 -1.46 -13.50
N MET A 290 -15.41 -1.63 -14.00
CA MET A 290 -15.72 -1.64 -15.43
C MET A 290 -16.97 -0.82 -15.74
N ASN A 291 -17.01 -0.24 -16.93
CA ASN A 291 -18.20 0.40 -17.45
C ASN A 291 -19.31 -0.63 -17.74
N GLN A 292 -20.58 -0.23 -17.55
CA GLN A 292 -21.74 -1.09 -17.78
C GLN A 292 -21.80 -1.64 -19.22
N ASP A 293 -21.45 -0.84 -20.24
CA ASP A 293 -21.50 -1.28 -21.64
C ASP A 293 -20.50 -2.41 -21.92
N ASP A 294 -19.29 -2.31 -21.34
CA ASP A 294 -18.26 -3.33 -21.48
C ASP A 294 -18.59 -4.62 -20.75
N MET A 295 -19.25 -4.50 -19.59
CA MET A 295 -19.77 -5.64 -18.85
C MET A 295 -20.88 -6.34 -19.63
N THR A 296 -21.85 -5.59 -20.16
CA THR A 296 -22.95 -6.12 -20.98
C THR A 296 -22.44 -6.85 -22.21
N ARG A 297 -21.50 -6.26 -22.97
CA ARG A 297 -20.88 -6.88 -24.15
C ARG A 297 -20.17 -8.20 -23.84
N ARG A 298 -19.70 -8.36 -22.59
CA ARG A 298 -18.99 -9.56 -22.10
C ARG A 298 -19.85 -10.47 -21.23
N GLN A 299 -21.15 -10.19 -21.10
CA GLN A 299 -22.09 -10.96 -20.29
C GLN A 299 -21.66 -11.06 -18.81
N LEU A 300 -21.09 -9.98 -18.29
CA LEU A 300 -20.62 -9.87 -16.91
C LEU A 300 -21.66 -9.15 -16.04
N LYS A 301 -21.75 -9.58 -14.78
CA LYS A 301 -22.51 -8.92 -13.71
C LYS A 301 -21.56 -8.59 -12.56
N THR A 302 -21.89 -7.57 -11.77
CA THR A 302 -21.14 -7.26 -10.54
C THR A 302 -21.06 -8.52 -9.66
N GLY A 303 -19.86 -8.83 -9.19
CA GLY A 303 -19.58 -10.02 -8.39
C GLY A 303 -19.11 -11.25 -9.19
N ASP A 304 -19.27 -11.26 -10.52
CA ASP A 304 -18.65 -12.29 -11.36
C ASP A 304 -17.12 -12.26 -11.19
N ILE A 305 -16.49 -13.44 -11.23
CA ILE A 305 -15.04 -13.55 -11.22
C ILE A 305 -14.54 -13.56 -12.66
N VAL A 306 -13.52 -12.76 -12.94
CA VAL A 306 -12.90 -12.67 -14.27
C VAL A 306 -11.41 -12.92 -14.18
N LYS A 307 -10.87 -13.53 -15.24
CA LYS A 307 -9.43 -13.54 -15.53
C LYS A 307 -9.08 -12.29 -16.30
N LEU A 308 -8.27 -11.44 -15.70
CA LEU A 308 -7.65 -10.30 -16.36
C LEU A 308 -6.22 -10.70 -16.76
N SER A 309 -5.87 -10.57 -18.04
CA SER A 309 -4.57 -11.08 -18.52
C SER A 309 -3.98 -10.28 -19.67
N ASN A 310 -2.67 -10.39 -19.82
CA ASN A 310 -1.90 -9.96 -20.98
C ASN A 310 -0.67 -10.86 -21.15
N LYS A 311 0.30 -10.43 -21.97
CA LYS A 311 1.52 -11.21 -22.25
C LYS A 311 2.44 -11.42 -21.03
N ARG A 312 2.30 -10.59 -19.99
CA ARG A 312 3.18 -10.63 -18.80
C ARG A 312 2.61 -11.49 -17.68
N GLY A 313 1.29 -11.60 -17.59
CA GLY A 313 0.67 -12.41 -16.54
C GLY A 313 -0.84 -12.36 -16.55
N SER A 314 -1.43 -12.86 -15.45
CA SER A 314 -2.87 -12.83 -15.21
C SER A 314 -3.20 -12.68 -13.73
N LEU A 315 -4.38 -12.15 -13.45
CA LEU A 315 -4.99 -12.11 -12.13
C LEU A 315 -6.46 -12.52 -12.24
N ASN A 316 -6.95 -13.22 -11.21
CA ASN A 316 -8.37 -13.53 -11.05
C ASN A 316 -8.95 -12.56 -10.04
N ILE A 317 -10.01 -11.86 -10.43
CA ILE A 317 -10.57 -10.75 -9.63
C ILE A 317 -12.07 -10.64 -9.87
N ARG A 318 -12.82 -10.13 -8.88
CA ARG A 318 -14.23 -9.80 -9.07
C ARG A 318 -14.39 -8.54 -9.90
N VAL A 319 -15.41 -8.52 -10.75
CA VAL A 319 -15.80 -7.31 -11.50
C VAL A 319 -16.84 -6.51 -10.71
N GLN A 320 -16.72 -5.19 -10.77
CA GLN A 320 -17.71 -4.25 -10.24
C GLN A 320 -18.05 -3.21 -11.30
N GLN A 321 -19.34 -2.94 -11.49
CA GLN A 321 -19.79 -1.85 -12.34
C GLN A 321 -19.39 -0.49 -11.75
N SER A 322 -18.92 0.42 -12.59
CA SER A 322 -18.58 1.79 -12.20
C SER A 322 -18.95 2.79 -13.30
N ASP A 323 -19.59 3.89 -12.89
CA ASP A 323 -19.89 5.04 -13.75
C ASP A 323 -18.69 6.02 -13.85
N GLU A 324 -17.63 5.81 -13.05
CA GLU A 324 -16.43 6.65 -13.05
C GLU A 324 -15.42 6.21 -14.14
N VAL A 325 -15.59 4.99 -14.66
CA VAL A 325 -14.72 4.40 -15.68
C VAL A 325 -15.41 4.50 -17.04
N LYS A 326 -14.69 5.01 -18.05
CA LYS A 326 -15.23 5.15 -19.40
C LYS A 326 -15.30 3.80 -20.13
N PRO A 327 -16.11 3.68 -21.19
CA PRO A 327 -16.02 2.54 -22.09
C PRO A 327 -14.59 2.29 -22.58
N ALA A 328 -14.21 1.02 -22.68
CA ALA A 328 -12.88 0.47 -22.95
C ALA A 328 -11.82 0.72 -21.86
N GLU A 329 -12.13 1.42 -20.77
CA GLU A 329 -11.26 1.57 -19.61
C GLU A 329 -11.67 0.58 -18.50
N THR A 330 -10.69 0.20 -17.69
CA THR A 330 -10.86 -0.62 -16.49
C THR A 330 -9.94 -0.06 -15.40
N PHE A 331 -10.29 -0.25 -14.13
CA PHE A 331 -9.51 0.29 -13.03
C PHE A 331 -9.31 -0.73 -11.90
N ILE A 332 -8.07 -0.87 -11.45
CA ILE A 332 -7.71 -1.64 -10.24
C ILE A 332 -6.80 -0.76 -9.36
N PRO A 333 -7.11 -0.58 -8.07
CA PRO A 333 -6.19 0.06 -7.15
C PRO A 333 -4.91 -0.77 -6.95
N MET A 334 -3.75 -0.13 -6.93
CA MET A 334 -2.44 -0.81 -6.86
C MET A 334 -2.14 -1.52 -5.52
N HIS A 335 -3.01 -1.36 -4.53
CA HIS A 335 -2.76 -1.77 -3.14
C HIS A 335 -2.74 -3.29 -2.95
N TRP A 336 -3.47 -4.01 -3.79
CA TRP A 336 -3.74 -5.43 -3.60
C TRP A 336 -2.59 -6.27 -4.14
N GLY A 337 -1.75 -6.79 -3.24
CA GLY A 337 -0.69 -7.76 -3.51
C GLY A 337 -1.02 -9.17 -2.99
N SER A 338 -0.03 -10.07 -3.00
CA SER A 338 -0.22 -11.50 -2.65
C SER A 338 -0.59 -11.74 -1.19
N GLN A 339 -0.36 -10.75 -0.34
CA GLN A 339 -0.82 -10.74 1.05
C GLN A 339 -2.34 -10.65 1.20
N PHE A 340 -3.07 -10.20 0.18
CA PHE A 340 -4.51 -9.91 0.27
C PHE A 340 -5.36 -10.68 -0.73
N MET A 341 -4.74 -11.27 -1.74
CA MET A 341 -5.41 -12.04 -2.78
C MET A 341 -4.56 -13.19 -3.30
N SER A 342 -5.21 -14.20 -3.89
CA SER A 342 -4.53 -15.23 -4.68
C SER A 342 -3.92 -14.58 -5.93
N GLY A 343 -2.59 -14.49 -5.97
CA GLY A 343 -1.83 -13.91 -7.09
C GLY A 343 -1.06 -12.65 -6.70
N LEU A 344 -0.31 -12.10 -7.65
CA LEU A 344 0.67 -11.04 -7.39
C LEU A 344 0.10 -9.61 -7.37
N GLY A 345 -1.17 -9.45 -7.74
CA GLY A 345 -1.80 -8.14 -7.89
C GLY A 345 -1.57 -7.49 -9.25
N VAL A 346 -2.05 -6.25 -9.39
CA VAL A 346 -2.12 -5.53 -10.68
C VAL A 346 -0.75 -5.26 -11.31
N ASN A 347 0.30 -5.12 -10.50
CA ASN A 347 1.63 -4.79 -10.99
C ASN A 347 2.29 -5.93 -11.77
N ALA A 348 1.79 -7.18 -11.66
CA ALA A 348 2.19 -8.27 -12.54
C ALA A 348 1.74 -8.07 -14.00
N LEU A 349 0.76 -7.19 -14.24
CA LEU A 349 0.31 -6.83 -15.57
C LEU A 349 0.99 -5.57 -16.13
N MET A 350 1.60 -4.75 -15.27
CA MET A 350 2.20 -3.47 -15.67
C MET A 350 3.50 -3.69 -16.47
N PRO A 351 3.76 -2.90 -17.52
CA PRO A 351 4.98 -3.03 -18.31
C PRO A 351 6.21 -2.52 -17.55
N PRO A 352 7.40 -3.09 -17.79
CA PRO A 352 8.66 -2.57 -17.25
C PRO A 352 9.12 -1.29 -17.97
N THR A 353 8.44 -0.90 -19.07
CA THR A 353 8.80 0.29 -19.84
C THR A 353 8.71 1.56 -18.98
N PHE A 354 9.72 2.42 -19.12
CA PHE A 354 9.84 3.64 -18.35
C PHE A 354 10.23 4.83 -19.22
N ASP A 355 9.94 6.05 -18.72
CA ASP A 355 10.37 7.29 -19.35
C ASP A 355 11.90 7.39 -19.42
N LYS A 356 12.44 7.79 -20.57
CA LYS A 356 13.89 7.78 -20.82
C LYS A 356 14.68 8.76 -19.95
N LEU A 357 14.02 9.83 -19.48
CA LEU A 357 14.66 10.88 -18.68
C LEU A 357 14.55 10.58 -17.19
N SER A 358 13.31 10.45 -16.70
CA SER A 358 13.01 10.27 -15.27
C SER A 358 13.12 8.82 -14.79
N LYS A 359 13.17 7.86 -15.73
CA LYS A 359 13.20 6.42 -15.45
C LYS A 359 11.98 5.92 -14.66
N GLN A 360 10.88 6.67 -14.71
CA GLN A 360 9.62 6.29 -14.08
C GLN A 360 8.85 5.30 -14.97
N PRO A 361 8.42 4.14 -14.44
CA PRO A 361 7.68 3.14 -15.20
C PRO A 361 6.25 3.57 -15.56
N GLU A 362 5.73 3.04 -16.67
CA GLU A 362 4.36 3.23 -17.16
C GLU A 362 3.34 2.44 -16.32
N LEU A 363 3.25 2.78 -15.02
CA LEU A 363 2.36 2.10 -14.07
C LEU A 363 0.88 2.50 -14.19
N LYS A 364 0.53 3.42 -15.09
CA LYS A 364 -0.83 3.98 -15.19
C LYS A 364 -1.65 3.37 -16.31
N HIS A 365 -1.04 2.54 -17.15
CA HIS A 365 -1.70 1.94 -18.29
C HIS A 365 -1.08 0.59 -18.66
N THR A 366 -1.93 -0.35 -19.06
CA THR A 366 -1.55 -1.54 -19.83
C THR A 366 -2.73 -2.02 -20.67
N ALA A 367 -2.47 -2.73 -21.76
CA ALA A 367 -3.51 -3.41 -22.52
C ALA A 367 -3.84 -4.78 -21.90
N VAL A 368 -5.13 -5.08 -21.73
CA VAL A 368 -5.60 -6.35 -21.13
C VAL A 368 -6.78 -6.97 -21.86
N LYS A 369 -6.94 -8.26 -21.62
CA LYS A 369 -8.12 -9.07 -21.93
C LYS A 369 -8.85 -9.40 -20.63
N VAL A 370 -10.20 -9.36 -20.67
CA VAL A 370 -11.09 -9.79 -19.59
C VAL A 370 -11.87 -11.01 -20.06
N GLU A 371 -11.84 -12.08 -19.27
CA GLU A 371 -12.58 -13.32 -19.54
C GLU A 371 -13.36 -13.75 -18.29
N LYS A 372 -14.64 -14.11 -18.45
CA LYS A 372 -15.42 -14.67 -17.34
C LYS A 372 -14.84 -16.02 -16.93
N LEU A 373 -14.73 -16.24 -15.62
CA LEU A 373 -14.40 -17.54 -15.05
C LEU A 373 -15.63 -18.11 -14.35
N ASP A 374 -15.90 -19.39 -14.59
CA ASP A 374 -16.94 -20.13 -13.88
C ASP A 374 -16.30 -20.98 -12.79
N LEU A 375 -16.40 -20.51 -11.55
CA LEU A 375 -15.84 -21.14 -10.36
C LEU A 375 -16.99 -21.54 -9.44
N PRO A 376 -17.61 -22.72 -9.66
CA PRO A 376 -18.86 -23.10 -9.02
C PRO A 376 -18.69 -23.43 -7.53
N TRP A 377 -17.49 -23.86 -7.11
CA TRP A 377 -17.20 -24.04 -5.69
C TRP A 377 -16.90 -22.68 -5.07
N GLN A 378 -17.63 -22.29 -4.04
CA GLN A 378 -17.47 -21.01 -3.36
C GLN A 378 -17.38 -21.20 -1.85
N MET A 379 -16.63 -20.31 -1.19
CA MET A 379 -16.55 -20.26 0.25
C MET A 379 -16.49 -18.81 0.73
N THR A 380 -17.20 -18.52 1.81
CA THR A 380 -17.01 -17.30 2.61
C THR A 380 -16.78 -17.66 4.07
N VAL A 381 -15.72 -17.11 4.63
CA VAL A 381 -15.30 -17.29 6.02
C VAL A 381 -15.18 -15.93 6.68
N MET A 382 -15.69 -15.82 7.89
CA MET A 382 -15.56 -14.66 8.75
C MET A 382 -15.20 -15.12 10.15
N ARG A 383 -14.27 -14.44 10.82
CA ARG A 383 -13.91 -14.71 12.22
C ARG A 383 -13.51 -13.41 12.89
N THR A 384 -14.13 -13.10 14.03
CA THR A 384 -13.70 -12.00 14.90
C THR A 384 -12.26 -12.28 15.34
N CYS A 385 -11.32 -11.43 14.92
CA CYS A 385 -9.89 -11.65 15.12
C CYS A 385 -9.10 -10.39 14.75
N ASN A 386 -8.22 -9.98 15.68
CA ASN A 386 -7.19 -8.96 15.47
C ASN A 386 -5.76 -9.54 15.55
N ASP A 387 -5.61 -10.86 15.72
CA ASP A 387 -4.31 -11.54 15.73
C ASP A 387 -3.73 -11.63 14.31
N LEU A 388 -2.75 -10.78 14.06
CA LEU A 388 -2.06 -10.71 12.77
C LEU A 388 -1.31 -12.00 12.43
N SER A 389 -0.91 -12.80 13.41
CA SER A 389 -0.21 -14.08 13.19
C SER A 389 -1.19 -15.11 12.63
N LEU A 390 -2.39 -15.21 13.21
CA LEU A 390 -3.45 -16.06 12.69
C LEU A 390 -3.87 -15.64 11.28
N ILE A 391 -4.02 -14.33 11.05
CA ILE A 391 -4.32 -13.79 9.71
C ILE A 391 -3.23 -14.16 8.70
N ALA A 392 -1.95 -14.11 9.10
CA ALA A 392 -0.84 -14.51 8.24
C ALA A 392 -0.89 -16.01 7.89
N GLU A 393 -1.23 -16.88 8.83
CA GLU A 393 -1.41 -18.32 8.55
C GLU A 393 -2.59 -18.57 7.59
N ILE A 394 -3.71 -17.87 7.76
CA ILE A 394 -4.86 -17.95 6.84
C ILE A 394 -4.44 -17.51 5.42
N ARG A 395 -3.67 -16.43 5.30
CA ARG A 395 -3.19 -15.92 3.99
C ARG A 395 -2.32 -16.92 3.23
N LYS A 396 -1.58 -17.79 3.92
CA LYS A 396 -0.81 -18.86 3.26
C LYS A 396 -1.69 -19.86 2.52
N LEU A 397 -2.98 -19.96 2.88
CA LEU A 397 -3.93 -20.87 2.26
C LEU A 397 -4.50 -20.34 0.94
N LEU A 398 -4.36 -19.04 0.63
CA LEU A 398 -4.96 -18.42 -0.57
C LEU A 398 -4.51 -19.07 -1.88
N LYS A 399 -3.27 -19.58 -1.93
CA LYS A 399 -2.69 -20.25 -3.11
C LYS A 399 -3.39 -21.56 -3.51
N HIS A 400 -4.24 -22.11 -2.64
CA HIS A 400 -4.97 -23.36 -2.91
C HIS A 400 -6.30 -23.15 -3.65
N TYR A 401 -6.62 -21.91 -4.03
CA TYR A 401 -7.87 -21.56 -4.72
C TYR A 401 -7.56 -20.82 -6.02
N ASP A 402 -8.41 -20.98 -7.05
CA ASP A 402 -8.28 -20.21 -8.30
C ASP A 402 -8.55 -18.72 -8.07
N TYR A 403 -9.46 -18.41 -7.15
CA TYR A 403 -9.73 -17.07 -6.65
C TYR A 403 -9.79 -17.12 -5.12
N ALA A 404 -9.03 -16.27 -4.44
CA ALA A 404 -9.25 -16.00 -3.04
C ALA A 404 -8.84 -14.59 -2.65
N THR A 405 -9.51 -14.03 -1.65
CA THR A 405 -9.19 -12.75 -1.01
C THR A 405 -9.22 -12.91 0.50
N CYS A 406 -8.28 -12.28 1.21
CA CYS A 406 -8.24 -12.24 2.67
C CYS A 406 -8.13 -10.78 3.11
N SER A 407 -9.26 -10.22 3.48
CA SER A 407 -9.40 -8.84 3.94
C SER A 407 -9.73 -8.80 5.42
N LEU A 408 -9.82 -7.58 5.94
CA LEU A 408 -10.34 -7.31 7.27
C LEU A 408 -11.64 -6.52 7.16
N TYR A 409 -12.41 -6.45 8.24
CA TYR A 409 -13.60 -5.61 8.32
C TYR A 409 -13.92 -5.29 9.79
N GLY A 410 -14.60 -4.18 10.04
CA GLY A 410 -15.10 -3.81 11.37
C GLY A 410 -14.22 -2.80 12.10
N ARG A 411 -14.33 -2.76 13.43
CA ARG A 411 -13.63 -1.87 14.36
C ARG A 411 -13.15 -2.68 15.56
N GLU A 412 -12.22 -2.10 16.33
CA GLU A 412 -11.70 -2.70 17.57
C GLU A 412 -11.13 -4.10 17.31
N ASP A 413 -11.79 -5.16 17.77
CA ASP A 413 -11.38 -6.55 17.54
C ASP A 413 -11.43 -6.96 16.07
N GLY A 414 -12.23 -6.26 15.26
CA GLY A 414 -12.37 -6.49 13.83
C GLY A 414 -12.75 -7.94 13.48
N MET A 415 -12.72 -8.26 12.19
CA MET A 415 -12.84 -9.63 11.72
C MET A 415 -12.00 -9.82 10.47
N VAL A 416 -11.46 -11.02 10.31
CA VAL A 416 -10.93 -11.49 9.04
C VAL A 416 -12.09 -11.93 8.16
N VAL A 417 -12.04 -11.57 6.87
CA VAL A 417 -13.00 -12.03 5.87
C VAL A 417 -12.22 -12.70 4.73
N LEU A 418 -12.42 -14.00 4.59
CA LEU A 418 -11.86 -14.80 3.52
C LEU A 418 -12.97 -15.17 2.54
N ARG A 419 -12.78 -14.84 1.26
CA ARG A 419 -13.63 -15.32 0.17
C ARG A 419 -12.80 -16.16 -0.75
N ALA A 420 -13.30 -17.31 -1.15
CA ALA A 420 -12.60 -18.20 -2.07
C ALA A 420 -13.56 -18.79 -3.10
N SER A 421 -13.05 -19.08 -4.29
CA SER A 421 -13.76 -19.80 -5.34
C SER A 421 -12.79 -20.67 -6.13
N HIS A 422 -13.26 -21.83 -6.57
CA HIS A 422 -12.44 -22.81 -7.25
C HIS A 422 -13.26 -23.61 -8.26
N GLN A 423 -12.60 -24.16 -9.28
CA GLN A 423 -13.27 -24.98 -10.30
C GLN A 423 -13.93 -26.24 -9.70
N THR A 424 -13.25 -26.85 -8.73
CA THR A 424 -13.71 -28.01 -7.96
C THR A 424 -13.45 -27.77 -6.49
N ALA A 425 -14.07 -28.55 -5.59
CA ALA A 425 -13.73 -28.46 -4.18
C ALA A 425 -12.22 -28.71 -3.97
N PRO A 426 -11.52 -27.89 -3.16
CA PRO A 426 -10.13 -28.15 -2.79
C PRO A 426 -10.03 -29.41 -1.93
N SER A 427 -8.81 -29.82 -1.62
CA SER A 427 -8.59 -30.99 -0.76
C SER A 427 -9.21 -30.79 0.62
N THR A 428 -9.72 -31.87 1.20
CA THR A 428 -10.35 -31.86 2.53
C THR A 428 -9.40 -31.39 3.62
N GLU A 429 -8.10 -31.61 3.43
CA GLU A 429 -7.03 -31.22 4.35
C GLU A 429 -6.89 -29.70 4.43
N VAL A 430 -7.01 -28.99 3.30
CA VAL A 430 -6.96 -27.52 3.27
C VAL A 430 -8.12 -26.93 4.06
N ILE A 431 -9.32 -27.49 3.90
CA ILE A 431 -10.52 -27.06 4.63
C ILE A 431 -10.41 -27.40 6.11
N ALA A 432 -9.93 -28.59 6.47
CA ALA A 432 -9.71 -28.98 7.86
C ALA A 432 -8.64 -28.12 8.55
N GLN A 433 -7.56 -27.77 7.84
CA GLN A 433 -6.54 -26.84 8.34
C GLN A 433 -7.12 -25.46 8.61
N LEU A 434 -7.95 -24.95 7.70
CA LEU A 434 -8.65 -23.68 7.90
C LEU A 434 -9.58 -23.74 9.12
N ASP A 435 -10.36 -24.80 9.26
CA ASP A 435 -11.25 -24.98 10.42
C ASP A 435 -10.47 -25.02 11.74
N GLN A 436 -9.31 -25.69 11.75
CA GLN A 436 -8.40 -25.75 12.91
C GLN A 436 -7.88 -24.36 13.27
N LEU A 437 -7.43 -23.57 12.30
CA LEU A 437 -6.96 -22.20 12.51
C LEU A 437 -8.07 -21.30 13.09
N LEU A 438 -9.31 -21.49 12.65
CA LEU A 438 -10.45 -20.67 13.06
C LEU A 438 -11.09 -21.14 14.38
N GLY A 439 -10.68 -22.29 14.92
CA GLY A 439 -11.32 -22.93 16.06
C GLY A 439 -12.72 -23.48 15.75
N MET A 440 -13.04 -23.72 14.48
CA MET A 440 -14.34 -24.22 14.01
C MET A 440 -14.32 -25.74 13.87
N VAL A 441 -13.81 -26.43 14.89
CA VAL A 441 -13.64 -27.89 14.90
C VAL A 441 -14.77 -28.60 15.64
N GLU A 442 -14.82 -29.92 15.57
CA GLU A 442 -15.80 -30.73 16.30
C GLU A 442 -15.74 -30.44 17.81
N GLY A 443 -16.91 -30.31 18.45
CA GLY A 443 -17.04 -29.96 19.87
C GLY A 443 -17.05 -28.45 20.17
N ALA A 444 -16.76 -27.58 19.19
CA ALA A 444 -16.92 -26.14 19.35
C ALA A 444 -18.41 -25.74 19.50
N PRO A 445 -18.74 -24.64 20.21
CA PRO A 445 -20.12 -24.18 20.38
C PRO A 445 -20.65 -23.55 19.08
N MET A 446 -20.98 -24.37 18.10
CA MET A 446 -21.38 -23.93 16.77
C MET A 446 -22.66 -24.57 16.27
N LEU A 447 -23.36 -23.86 15.39
CA LEU A 447 -24.37 -24.47 14.51
C LEU A 447 -23.64 -25.09 13.31
N ASN A 448 -24.02 -26.30 12.94
CA ASN A 448 -23.44 -27.01 11.79
C ASN A 448 -24.55 -27.53 10.86
N TYR A 449 -24.31 -27.45 9.55
CA TYR A 449 -25.14 -28.07 8.52
C TYR A 449 -24.27 -28.57 7.37
N ASP A 450 -24.39 -29.85 7.04
CA ASP A 450 -23.65 -30.51 5.97
C ASP A 450 -24.63 -31.21 5.01
N ASP A 451 -24.55 -30.87 3.73
CA ASP A 451 -25.20 -31.59 2.62
C ASP A 451 -24.13 -31.94 1.58
N LEU A 452 -23.52 -33.12 1.78
CA LEU A 452 -22.46 -33.64 0.92
C LEU A 452 -22.91 -33.82 -0.54
N LYS A 453 -24.19 -34.12 -0.79
CA LYS A 453 -24.71 -34.31 -2.15
C LYS A 453 -24.75 -33.00 -2.93
N ARG A 454 -25.00 -31.88 -2.22
CA ARG A 454 -25.01 -30.54 -2.80
C ARG A 454 -23.68 -29.79 -2.64
N GLY A 455 -22.69 -30.39 -1.96
CA GLY A 455 -21.43 -29.75 -1.65
C GLY A 455 -21.57 -28.55 -0.69
N ILE A 456 -22.61 -28.54 0.14
CA ILE A 456 -22.88 -27.46 1.09
C ILE A 456 -22.34 -27.85 2.46
N SER A 457 -21.57 -26.96 3.08
CA SER A 457 -21.16 -27.10 4.48
C SER A 457 -21.13 -25.73 5.15
N LYS A 458 -21.85 -25.59 6.26
CA LYS A 458 -22.04 -24.32 6.96
C LYS A 458 -21.76 -24.48 8.45
N ARG A 459 -20.91 -23.61 8.98
CA ARG A 459 -20.59 -23.53 10.41
C ARG A 459 -20.78 -22.11 10.92
N ILE A 460 -21.41 -21.95 12.08
CA ILE A 460 -21.61 -20.65 12.75
C ILE A 460 -21.21 -20.81 14.19
N LEU A 461 -20.06 -20.25 14.55
CA LEU A 461 -19.49 -20.28 15.89
C LEU A 461 -20.17 -19.24 16.78
N ILE A 462 -20.64 -19.69 17.95
CA ILE A 462 -21.37 -18.88 18.92
C ILE A 462 -20.63 -18.94 20.26
N GLU A 463 -19.96 -17.86 20.62
CA GLU A 463 -19.21 -17.73 21.86
C GLU A 463 -19.87 -16.65 22.71
N ASN A 464 -20.16 -16.94 23.98
CA ASN A 464 -20.83 -16.00 24.90
C ASN A 464 -22.13 -15.38 24.33
N GLY A 465 -22.89 -16.15 23.55
CA GLY A 465 -24.15 -15.71 22.94
C GLY A 465 -23.97 -14.81 21.71
N GLN A 466 -22.75 -14.58 21.24
CA GLN A 466 -22.44 -13.76 20.06
C GLN A 466 -21.94 -14.65 18.92
N VAL A 467 -22.28 -14.29 17.68
CA VAL A 467 -21.66 -14.92 16.51
C VAL A 467 -20.27 -14.36 16.36
N THR A 468 -19.26 -15.21 16.53
CA THR A 468 -17.85 -14.81 16.47
C THR A 468 -17.14 -15.44 15.27
N GLY A 469 -17.81 -16.34 14.54
CA GLY A 469 -17.31 -16.85 13.28
C GLY A 469 -18.38 -17.53 12.43
N VAL A 470 -18.17 -17.48 11.11
CA VAL A 470 -19.05 -18.03 10.10
C VAL A 470 -18.19 -18.66 9.01
N ARG A 471 -18.54 -19.87 8.57
CA ARG A 471 -18.00 -20.50 7.37
C ARG A 471 -19.14 -21.02 6.53
N LEU A 472 -19.23 -20.58 5.30
CA LEU A 472 -20.21 -21.02 4.31
C LEU A 472 -19.47 -21.60 3.12
N ILE A 473 -19.70 -22.86 2.78
CA ILE A 473 -19.16 -23.55 1.59
C ILE A 473 -20.32 -23.97 0.69
N GLY A 474 -20.14 -23.81 -0.62
CA GLY A 474 -21.12 -24.12 -1.67
C GLY A 474 -22.21 -23.07 -1.80
N GLU A 475 -22.96 -22.83 -0.72
CA GLU A 475 -24.04 -21.84 -0.67
C GLU A 475 -23.66 -20.72 0.32
N THR A 476 -23.50 -19.48 -0.18
CA THR A 476 -22.93 -18.36 0.58
C THR A 476 -23.84 -17.12 0.67
N LEU A 477 -25.13 -17.20 0.30
CA LEU A 477 -26.04 -16.06 0.27
C LEU A 477 -26.16 -15.35 1.62
N ALA A 478 -26.04 -16.10 2.72
CA ALA A 478 -26.14 -15.55 4.08
C ALA A 478 -24.94 -14.72 4.54
N ALA A 479 -23.84 -14.66 3.76
CA ALA A 479 -22.59 -14.04 4.17
C ALA A 479 -22.76 -12.59 4.64
N ASP A 480 -23.42 -11.73 3.85
CA ASP A 480 -23.43 -10.29 4.13
C ASP A 480 -24.26 -9.92 5.35
N TRP A 481 -25.41 -10.56 5.58
CA TRP A 481 -26.20 -10.27 6.77
C TRP A 481 -25.63 -10.93 8.03
N LEU A 482 -25.02 -12.11 7.92
CA LEU A 482 -24.28 -12.71 9.04
C LEU A 482 -23.07 -11.85 9.44
N LYS A 483 -22.39 -11.21 8.48
CA LYS A 483 -21.35 -10.20 8.75
C LYS A 483 -21.89 -9.03 9.59
N GLN A 484 -23.09 -8.55 9.27
CA GLN A 484 -23.75 -7.48 10.04
C GLN A 484 -24.12 -7.95 11.45
N VAL A 485 -24.61 -9.18 11.60
CA VAL A 485 -24.88 -9.78 12.93
C VAL A 485 -23.61 -9.85 13.77
N MET A 486 -22.49 -10.30 13.18
CA MET A 486 -21.19 -10.33 13.85
C MET A 486 -20.74 -8.93 14.29
N GLN A 487 -20.98 -7.91 13.47
CA GLN A 487 -20.61 -6.53 13.79
C GLN A 487 -21.48 -5.91 14.90
N GLN A 488 -22.78 -6.25 14.95
CA GLN A 488 -23.73 -5.64 15.89
C GLN A 488 -23.84 -6.42 17.22
N GLY A 489 -23.36 -7.66 17.27
CA GLY A 489 -23.39 -8.52 18.47
C GLY A 489 -24.78 -9.02 18.87
N GLN A 490 -25.82 -8.77 18.06
CA GLN A 490 -27.20 -9.20 18.35
C GLN A 490 -27.53 -10.49 17.60
N PHE A 491 -27.45 -11.63 18.29
CA PHE A 491 -27.86 -12.92 17.75
C PHE A 491 -29.08 -13.47 18.50
N THR A 492 -30.26 -12.98 18.12
CA THR A 492 -31.52 -13.37 18.74
C THR A 492 -31.92 -14.81 18.38
N ASP A 493 -32.80 -15.43 19.17
CA ASP A 493 -33.34 -16.76 18.87
C ASP A 493 -34.06 -16.81 17.51
N GLU A 494 -34.64 -15.69 17.08
CA GLU A 494 -35.26 -15.58 15.77
C GLU A 494 -34.22 -15.64 14.65
N LEU A 495 -33.16 -14.82 14.72
CA LEU A 495 -32.06 -14.85 13.75
C LEU A 495 -31.36 -16.23 13.75
N ARG A 496 -31.23 -16.86 14.91
CA ARG A 496 -30.63 -18.18 15.08
C ARG A 496 -31.32 -19.25 14.25
N ARG A 497 -32.66 -19.22 14.14
CA ARG A 497 -33.44 -20.19 13.35
C ARG A 497 -33.12 -20.14 11.85
N TRP A 498 -32.68 -18.99 11.37
CA TRP A 498 -32.46 -18.73 9.94
C TRP A 498 -30.98 -18.64 9.57
N ALA A 499 -30.08 -18.76 10.54
CA ALA A 499 -28.64 -18.56 10.35
C ALA A 499 -28.01 -19.49 9.29
N LEU A 500 -28.52 -20.72 9.15
CA LEU A 500 -28.05 -21.69 8.15
C LEU A 500 -28.90 -21.69 6.86
N ALA A 501 -29.96 -20.89 6.79
CA ALA A 501 -30.84 -20.82 5.63
C ALA A 501 -30.18 -20.05 4.47
N PRO A 502 -30.50 -20.37 3.20
CA PRO A 502 -29.96 -19.69 2.02
C PRO A 502 -30.68 -18.35 1.77
N LEU A 503 -30.54 -17.41 2.69
CA LEU A 503 -31.19 -16.10 2.65
C LEU A 503 -30.15 -15.00 2.48
N SER A 504 -30.39 -14.08 1.53
CA SER A 504 -29.53 -12.92 1.30
C SER A 504 -29.79 -11.76 2.28
N THR A 505 -30.92 -11.79 2.97
CA THR A 505 -31.33 -10.76 3.94
C THR A 505 -31.85 -11.42 5.21
N PRO A 506 -31.70 -10.77 6.39
CA PRO A 506 -32.27 -11.30 7.61
C PRO A 506 -33.81 -11.31 7.50
N PRO A 507 -34.49 -12.30 8.10
CA PRO A 507 -35.94 -12.42 8.04
C PRO A 507 -36.67 -11.30 8.79
N THR A 508 -36.02 -10.70 9.79
CA THR A 508 -36.46 -9.46 10.44
C THR A 508 -35.79 -8.28 9.75
N GLY A 509 -36.59 -7.32 9.29
CA GLY A 509 -36.22 -6.25 8.35
C GLY A 509 -35.19 -5.22 8.84
N GLN A 510 -34.01 -5.65 9.30
CA GLN A 510 -32.87 -4.77 9.50
C GLN A 510 -32.50 -4.15 8.15
N LYS A 511 -32.57 -2.82 8.09
CA LYS A 511 -32.05 -2.05 6.97
C LYS A 511 -30.53 -2.19 6.94
N SER A 512 -29.99 -2.50 5.76
CA SER A 512 -28.54 -2.45 5.54
C SER A 512 -28.04 -1.02 5.79
N ARG A 513 -26.88 -0.88 6.45
CA ARG A 513 -26.19 0.41 6.58
C ARG A 513 -25.54 0.86 5.25
N GLY A 514 -25.33 -0.07 4.32
CA GLY A 514 -24.48 0.18 3.15
C GLY A 514 -23.00 0.27 3.56
N LYS A 515 -22.15 0.73 2.63
CA LYS A 515 -20.71 0.89 2.89
C LYS A 515 -20.42 2.05 3.85
N ILE A 516 -19.29 2.01 4.54
CA ILE A 516 -18.85 3.15 5.36
C ILE A 516 -18.23 4.22 4.46
N VAL A 517 -18.82 5.43 4.47
CA VAL A 517 -18.31 6.57 3.70
C VAL A 517 -17.32 7.39 4.51
N CYS A 518 -17.60 7.61 5.81
CA CYS A 518 -16.70 8.32 6.72
C CYS A 518 -16.12 7.38 7.77
N ASN A 519 -14.89 6.92 7.56
CA ASN A 519 -14.20 6.04 8.51
C ASN A 519 -13.98 6.69 9.88
N CYS A 520 -13.70 7.99 9.98
CA CYS A 520 -13.42 8.64 11.27
C CYS A 520 -14.61 8.51 12.24
N PHE A 521 -15.83 8.74 11.76
CA PHE A 521 -17.03 8.80 12.59
C PHE A 521 -18.00 7.62 12.38
N ASP A 522 -17.59 6.60 11.63
CA ASP A 522 -18.40 5.42 11.30
C ASP A 522 -19.70 5.71 10.53
N ILE A 523 -19.69 6.73 9.68
CA ILE A 523 -20.93 7.14 8.99
C ILE A 523 -21.10 6.34 7.72
N SER A 524 -22.22 5.63 7.63
CA SER A 524 -22.57 4.79 6.48
C SER A 524 -23.25 5.56 5.35
N GLU A 525 -23.22 4.98 4.15
CA GLU A 525 -23.85 5.55 2.95
C GLU A 525 -25.35 5.76 3.15
N ASN A 526 -26.07 4.80 3.75
CA ASN A 526 -27.52 4.92 3.90
C ASN A 526 -27.90 5.97 4.96
N GLU A 527 -27.12 6.14 6.03
CA GLU A 527 -27.31 7.24 6.99
C GLU A 527 -27.17 8.61 6.29
N ILE A 528 -26.22 8.73 5.37
CA ILE A 528 -26.02 9.95 4.56
C ILE A 528 -27.19 10.15 3.60
N ILE A 529 -27.60 9.12 2.87
CA ILE A 529 -28.71 9.19 1.92
C ILE A 529 -30.00 9.59 2.63
N GLU A 530 -30.35 8.94 3.75
CA GLU A 530 -31.54 9.28 4.54
C GLU A 530 -31.48 10.73 5.04
N THR A 531 -30.31 11.19 5.49
CA THR A 531 -30.11 12.58 5.92
C THR A 531 -30.24 13.58 4.76
N CYS A 532 -29.74 13.23 3.57
CA CYS A 532 -29.88 14.05 2.35
C CYS A 532 -31.33 14.12 1.86
N GLN A 533 -32.05 12.99 1.90
CA GLN A 533 -33.46 12.92 1.55
C GLN A 533 -34.35 13.72 2.52
N ALA A 534 -33.90 13.90 3.76
CA ALA A 534 -34.50 14.83 4.72
C ALA A 534 -34.14 16.31 4.47
N GLY A 535 -33.49 16.65 3.34
CA GLY A 535 -33.17 18.01 2.92
C GLY A 535 -31.82 18.55 3.40
N ALA A 536 -30.90 17.70 3.86
CA ALA A 536 -29.57 18.16 4.27
C ALA A 536 -28.66 18.49 3.07
N ASP A 537 -28.06 19.68 3.10
CA ASP A 537 -26.88 20.01 2.29
C ASP A 537 -25.58 19.52 2.96
N LEU A 538 -24.42 19.79 2.34
CA LEU A 538 -23.14 19.34 2.89
C LEU A 538 -22.89 19.89 4.30
N GLN A 539 -23.19 21.17 4.54
CA GLN A 539 -22.94 21.80 5.85
C GLN A 539 -23.83 21.19 6.93
N THR A 540 -25.11 20.96 6.63
CA THR A 540 -26.07 20.32 7.53
C THR A 540 -25.66 18.86 7.81
N LEU A 541 -25.21 18.13 6.78
CA LEU A 541 -24.72 16.77 6.91
C LEU A 541 -23.48 16.70 7.82
N GLN A 542 -22.52 17.63 7.65
CA GLN A 542 -21.33 17.76 8.49
C GLN A 542 -21.69 18.10 9.94
N ALA A 543 -22.66 18.98 10.16
CA ALA A 543 -23.10 19.35 11.50
C ALA A 543 -23.79 18.18 12.23
N LYS A 544 -24.66 17.43 11.55
CA LYS A 544 -25.43 16.32 12.13
C LYS A 544 -24.60 15.06 12.35
N LEU A 545 -23.88 14.61 11.31
CA LEU A 545 -23.18 13.33 11.31
C LEU A 545 -21.68 13.45 11.60
N LYS A 546 -21.13 14.67 11.70
CA LYS A 546 -19.69 14.96 11.83
C LYS A 546 -18.83 14.46 10.66
N CYS A 547 -19.40 13.75 9.69
CA CYS A 547 -18.66 13.25 8.54
C CYS A 547 -17.93 14.38 7.80
N GLY A 548 -16.68 14.15 7.38
CA GLY A 548 -15.91 15.15 6.64
C GLY A 548 -15.31 16.30 7.46
N THR A 549 -15.42 16.30 8.79
CA THR A 549 -14.85 17.38 9.63
C THR A 549 -13.51 17.03 10.30
N ASN A 550 -13.12 15.76 10.32
CA ASN A 550 -11.86 15.31 10.93
C ASN A 550 -10.71 15.27 9.90
N CYS A 551 -10.62 14.22 9.09
CA CYS A 551 -9.57 14.10 8.06
C CYS A 551 -9.95 14.72 6.71
N GLY A 552 -11.24 15.03 6.49
CA GLY A 552 -11.76 15.58 5.24
C GLY A 552 -11.75 14.62 4.03
N SER A 553 -11.27 13.38 4.17
CA SER A 553 -11.04 12.48 3.04
C SER A 553 -12.33 12.03 2.33
N CYS A 554 -13.46 11.96 3.03
CA CYS A 554 -14.75 11.59 2.46
C CYS A 554 -15.48 12.74 1.76
N ILE A 555 -15.02 13.99 1.88
CA ILE A 555 -15.71 15.19 1.34
C ILE A 555 -16.10 15.06 -0.14
N PRO A 556 -15.25 14.56 -1.07
CA PRO A 556 -15.64 14.42 -2.47
C PRO A 556 -16.86 13.51 -2.67
N GLU A 557 -16.89 12.38 -1.95
CA GLU A 557 -18.01 11.43 -2.02
C GLU A 557 -19.26 11.99 -1.34
N LEU A 558 -19.12 12.69 -0.21
CA LEU A 558 -20.23 13.40 0.43
C LEU A 558 -20.89 14.39 -0.54
N LYS A 559 -20.09 15.20 -1.25
CA LYS A 559 -20.59 16.15 -2.26
C LYS A 559 -21.37 15.45 -3.37
N ARG A 560 -20.89 14.28 -3.83
CA ARG A 560 -21.58 13.47 -4.84
C ARG A 560 -22.91 12.94 -4.31
N LEU A 561 -22.94 12.36 -3.12
CA LEU A 561 -24.15 11.82 -2.50
C LEU A 561 -25.20 12.90 -2.25
N VAL A 562 -24.79 14.07 -1.76
CA VAL A 562 -25.67 15.25 -1.60
C VAL A 562 -26.24 15.67 -2.96
N LYS A 563 -25.41 15.77 -4.00
CA LYS A 563 -25.86 16.16 -5.35
C LYS A 563 -26.89 15.18 -5.94
N ILE A 564 -26.75 13.89 -5.68
CA ILE A 564 -27.64 12.85 -6.22
C ILE A 564 -28.94 12.73 -5.41
N ASN A 565 -28.87 12.85 -4.09
CA ASN A 565 -29.98 12.48 -3.19
C ASN A 565 -30.68 13.65 -2.50
N SER A 566 -30.14 14.87 -2.58
CA SER A 566 -30.80 16.02 -1.96
C SER A 566 -32.05 16.40 -2.74
N VAL A 567 -33.14 16.60 -2.00
CA VAL A 567 -34.43 17.07 -2.54
C VAL A 567 -34.37 18.57 -2.88
N LEU A 568 -33.45 19.31 -2.25
CA LEU A 568 -33.11 20.69 -2.58
C LEU A 568 -32.18 20.68 -3.79
N LYS A 569 -32.75 20.72 -5.00
CA LYS A 569 -31.98 20.97 -6.22
C LYS A 569 -31.41 22.38 -6.14
N VAL A 570 -30.09 22.48 -5.92
CA VAL A 570 -29.32 23.70 -6.21
C VAL A 570 -28.85 23.66 -7.65
#